data_AF-A0A1Q5ZWL3-F1
#
_entry.id   AF-A0A1Q5ZWL3-F1
#
_cell.length_a   1.000
_cell.length_b   1.000
_cell.length_c   1.000
_cell.angle_alpha   90.00
_cell.angle_beta   90.00
_cell.angle_gamma   90.00
#
_symmetry.space_group_name_H-M   'P 1'
#
loop_
_entity.id
_entity.type
_entity.pdbx_description
1 polymer ?
#
loop_
_entity_poly.entity_id
_entity_poly.type
_entity_poly.pdbx_seq_one_letter_code
_entity_poly.pdbx_strand_id
1 'polypeptide(L)'
;MVFGIEHAFLIGLIFAVLNLIPYVGALIGNIIGVLLTIASSTSLSPVVTVLVVIAAVQFLDNNILMPRIVGSKVKINALVSIIGVVLGGSLAGVSGMFLSMPIIAVLKLIFDRTEMFKQWGVLFGDERPAKSPMNLSSLKNKATATGKQAIGLILIANALDVYFNSLSDALAQTIL
;
A
#
# COMPACT_ATOMS: atom_id res chain seq x y z
N MET A 1 34.81 -15.60 -18.49
CA MET A 1 35.33 -16.88 -18.98
C MET A 1 36.32 -17.47 -17.98
N VAL A 2 35.89 -17.72 -16.73
CA VAL A 2 36.80 -18.11 -15.61
C VAL A 2 36.50 -19.54 -15.10
N PHE A 3 35.41 -20.18 -15.53
CA PHE A 3 34.97 -21.49 -15.02
C PHE A 3 34.85 -22.59 -16.09
N GLY A 4 35.45 -22.43 -17.28
CA GLY A 4 35.41 -23.48 -18.31
C GLY A 4 34.04 -23.78 -18.94
N ILE A 5 33.04 -22.94 -18.68
CA ILE A 5 31.70 -23.08 -19.27
C ILE A 5 31.71 -22.42 -20.65
N GLU A 6 31.81 -23.25 -21.68
CA GLU A 6 32.02 -22.86 -23.08
C GLU A 6 30.88 -21.99 -23.66
N HIS A 7 29.72 -21.93 -22.97
CA HIS A 7 28.52 -21.20 -23.40
C HIS A 7 28.02 -20.19 -22.34
N ALA A 8 28.87 -19.77 -21.40
CA ALA A 8 28.47 -18.91 -20.29
C ALA A 8 27.78 -17.60 -20.74
N PHE A 9 28.21 -17.04 -21.87
CA PHE A 9 27.61 -15.83 -22.44
C PHE A 9 26.22 -16.09 -23.03
N LEU A 10 26.05 -17.18 -23.79
CA LEU A 10 24.77 -17.57 -24.37
C LEU A 10 23.75 -17.91 -23.27
N ILE A 11 24.17 -18.63 -22.23
CA ILE A 11 23.36 -18.96 -21.06
C ILE A 11 22.96 -17.67 -20.33
N GLY A 12 23.90 -16.75 -20.10
CA GLY A 12 23.63 -15.45 -19.47
C GLY A 12 22.65 -14.59 -20.26
N LEU A 13 22.73 -14.60 -21.60
CA LEU A 13 21.81 -13.87 -22.47
C LEU A 13 20.40 -14.47 -22.44
N ILE A 14 20.28 -15.79 -22.50
CA ILE A 14 19.00 -16.50 -22.36
C ILE A 14 18.40 -16.24 -20.98
N PHE A 15 19.23 -16.27 -19.93
CA PHE A 15 18.80 -15.97 -18.56
C PHE A 15 18.32 -14.51 -18.45
N ALA A 16 19.02 -13.55 -19.05
CA ALA A 16 18.65 -12.14 -19.04
C ALA A 16 17.29 -11.89 -19.74
N VAL A 17 17.04 -12.56 -20.88
CA VAL A 17 15.77 -12.47 -21.59
C VAL A 17 14.65 -13.17 -20.81
N LEU A 18 14.91 -14.34 -20.23
CA LEU A 18 13.92 -15.10 -19.45
C LEU A 18 13.57 -14.42 -18.11
N ASN A 19 14.51 -13.70 -17.49
CA ASN A 19 14.26 -12.97 -16.24
C ASN A 19 13.52 -11.64 -16.43
N LEU A 20 13.17 -11.28 -17.68
CA LEU A 20 12.32 -10.12 -17.99
C LEU A 20 10.90 -10.29 -17.43
N ILE A 21 10.45 -11.53 -17.24
CA ILE A 21 9.17 -11.86 -16.58
C ILE A 21 9.48 -12.39 -15.17
N PRO A 22 9.28 -11.57 -14.12
CA PRO A 22 9.41 -12.00 -12.74
C PRO A 22 8.56 -13.26 -12.48
N TYR A 23 9.01 -14.11 -11.58
CA TYR A 23 8.42 -15.43 -11.26
C TYR A 23 8.60 -16.50 -12.35
N VAL A 24 8.36 -16.21 -13.63
CA VAL A 24 8.51 -17.20 -14.71
C VAL A 24 9.99 -17.56 -14.92
N GLY A 25 10.87 -16.55 -15.03
CA GLY A 25 12.32 -16.76 -15.14
C GLY A 25 12.91 -17.46 -13.92
N ALA A 26 12.44 -17.11 -12.72
CA ALA A 26 12.86 -17.77 -11.48
C ALA A 26 12.41 -19.23 -11.44
N LEU A 27 11.17 -19.55 -11.83
CA LEU A 27 10.67 -20.93 -11.91
C LEU A 27 11.51 -21.77 -12.88
N ILE A 28 11.66 -21.30 -14.12
CA ILE A 28 12.41 -22.02 -15.15
C ILE A 28 13.88 -22.17 -14.75
N GLY A 29 14.49 -21.11 -14.21
CA GLY A 29 15.87 -21.14 -13.70
C GLY A 29 16.09 -22.16 -12.59
N ASN A 30 15.16 -22.24 -11.63
CA ASN A 30 15.22 -23.25 -10.55
C ASN A 30 15.09 -24.67 -11.10
N ILE A 31 14.16 -24.91 -12.03
CA ILE A 31 13.97 -26.23 -12.66
C ILE A 31 15.23 -26.65 -13.41
N ILE A 32 15.78 -25.78 -14.26
CA ILE A 32 16.99 -26.05 -15.04
C ILE A 32 18.19 -26.27 -14.10
N GLY A 33 18.34 -25.47 -13.05
CA GLY A 33 19.43 -25.61 -12.08
C GLY A 33 19.41 -26.94 -11.34
N VAL A 34 18.22 -27.41 -10.94
CA VAL A 34 18.06 -28.73 -10.32
C VAL A 34 18.33 -29.85 -11.32
N LEU A 35 17.78 -29.78 -12.55
CA LEU A 35 18.02 -30.78 -13.58
C LEU A 35 19.51 -30.91 -13.92
N LEU A 36 20.20 -29.78 -14.08
CA LEU A 36 21.63 -29.77 -14.40
C LEU A 36 22.45 -30.36 -13.25
N THR A 37 22.10 -30.04 -12.00
CA THR A 37 22.78 -30.60 -10.83
C THR A 37 22.61 -32.12 -10.77
N ILE A 38 21.43 -32.65 -11.07
CA ILE A 38 21.19 -34.10 -11.15
C ILE A 38 21.96 -34.72 -12.31
N ALA A 39 21.97 -34.08 -13.48
CA ALA A 39 22.64 -34.60 -14.68
C ALA A 39 24.18 -34.62 -14.54
N SER A 40 24.76 -33.70 -13.78
CA SER A 40 26.22 -33.56 -13.62
C SER A 40 26.77 -34.20 -12.35
N SER A 41 25.92 -34.65 -11.41
CA SER A 41 26.37 -35.19 -10.12
C SER A 41 26.09 -36.69 -10.02
N THR A 42 27.12 -37.49 -9.70
CA THR A 42 26.97 -38.94 -9.46
C THR A 42 26.50 -39.27 -8.03
N SER A 43 26.43 -38.26 -7.15
CA SER A 43 26.05 -38.40 -5.74
C SER A 43 24.85 -37.52 -5.39
N LEU A 44 24.06 -37.90 -4.37
CA LEU A 44 22.88 -37.14 -3.95
C LEU A 44 23.21 -35.89 -3.12
N SER A 45 24.41 -35.80 -2.53
CA SER A 45 24.78 -34.68 -1.63
C SER A 45 24.73 -33.30 -2.31
N PRO A 46 25.25 -33.10 -3.54
CA PRO A 46 25.13 -31.84 -4.26
C PRO A 46 23.68 -31.47 -4.60
N VAL A 47 22.85 -32.46 -4.94
CA VAL A 47 21.43 -32.25 -5.28
C VAL A 47 20.67 -31.73 -4.07
N VAL A 48 20.87 -32.36 -2.90
CA VAL A 48 20.25 -31.92 -1.64
C VAL A 48 20.70 -30.52 -1.27
N THR A 49 22.00 -30.22 -1.42
CA THR A 49 22.55 -28.89 -1.11
C THR A 49 21.91 -27.80 -1.98
N VAL A 50 21.79 -28.02 -3.29
CA VAL A 50 21.16 -27.08 -4.22
C VAL A 50 19.69 -26.88 -3.87
N LEU A 51 18.95 -27.94 -3.54
CA LEU A 51 17.56 -27.83 -3.12
C LEU A 51 17.38 -27.02 -1.84
N VAL A 52 18.23 -27.22 -0.84
CA VAL A 52 18.19 -26.45 0.41
C VAL A 52 18.49 -24.97 0.15
N VAL A 53 19.47 -24.67 -0.69
CA VAL A 53 19.80 -23.28 -1.06
C VAL A 53 18.64 -22.62 -1.80
N ILE A 54 18.07 -23.28 -2.80
CA ILE A 54 16.89 -22.76 -3.54
C ILE A 54 15.72 -22.52 -2.58
N ALA A 55 15.45 -23.47 -1.68
CA ALA A 55 14.37 -23.33 -0.70
C ALA A 55 14.62 -22.15 0.26
N ALA A 56 15.86 -21.97 0.74
CA ALA A 56 16.21 -20.85 1.61
C ALA A 56 16.06 -19.50 0.89
N VAL A 57 16.51 -19.41 -0.37
CA VAL A 57 16.37 -18.19 -1.19
C VAL A 57 14.89 -17.90 -1.46
N GLN A 58 14.10 -18.90 -1.87
CA GLN A 58 12.66 -18.72 -2.09
C GLN A 58 11.91 -18.35 -0.81
N PHE A 59 12.30 -18.90 0.32
CA PHE A 59 11.73 -18.53 1.60
C PHE A 59 12.01 -17.06 1.92
N LEU A 60 13.26 -16.62 1.75
CA LEU A 60 13.68 -15.24 1.98
C LEU A 60 12.98 -14.28 1.00
N ASP A 61 12.87 -14.65 -0.27
CA ASP A 61 12.20 -13.88 -1.31
C ASP A 61 10.71 -13.72 -1.00
N ASN A 62 9.99 -14.84 -0.81
CA ASN A 62 8.54 -14.82 -0.66
C ASN A 62 8.08 -14.20 0.67
N ASN A 63 8.85 -14.36 1.76
CA ASN A 63 8.43 -13.94 3.08
C ASN A 63 9.05 -12.63 3.56
N ILE A 64 10.23 -12.23 3.04
CA ILE A 64 10.96 -11.06 3.55
C ILE A 64 11.23 -10.02 2.45
N LEU A 65 11.86 -10.40 1.33
CA LEU A 65 12.20 -9.43 0.30
C LEU A 65 10.95 -8.92 -0.39
N MET A 66 10.03 -9.79 -0.81
CA MET A 66 8.81 -9.38 -1.51
C MET A 66 7.99 -8.40 -0.65
N PRO A 67 7.60 -8.71 0.61
CA PRO A 67 6.84 -7.75 1.42
C PRO A 67 7.56 -6.43 1.67
N ARG A 68 8.90 -6.43 1.80
CA ARG A 68 9.69 -5.20 1.97
C ARG A 68 9.81 -4.38 0.69
N ILE A 69 10.01 -5.02 -0.46
CA ILE A 69 10.20 -4.36 -1.77
C ILE A 69 8.87 -3.85 -2.30
N VAL A 70 7.82 -4.68 -2.26
CA VAL A 70 6.49 -4.34 -2.79
C VAL A 70 5.59 -3.67 -1.75
N GLY A 71 6.18 -3.14 -0.67
CA GLY A 71 5.57 -2.48 0.47
C GLY A 71 4.21 -1.81 0.21
N SER A 72 3.16 -2.63 0.30
CA SER A 72 1.76 -2.31 0.53
C SER A 72 1.10 -1.16 -0.27
N LYS A 73 1.09 -1.11 -1.62
CA LYS A 73 0.35 0.02 -2.30
C LYS A 73 -0.44 -0.24 -3.59
N VAL A 74 -1.01 -1.42 -3.78
CA VAL A 74 -2.13 -1.56 -4.73
C VAL A 74 -3.22 -2.43 -4.11
N LYS A 75 -4.03 -1.83 -3.23
CA LYS A 75 -5.25 -2.48 -2.73
C LYS A 75 -6.24 -2.50 -3.88
N ILE A 76 -6.30 -3.60 -4.65
CA ILE A 76 -7.26 -3.79 -5.74
C ILE A 76 -8.46 -4.53 -5.18
N ASN A 77 -9.66 -4.10 -5.55
CA ASN A 77 -10.89 -4.81 -5.23
C ASN A 77 -10.89 -6.21 -5.89
N ALA A 78 -11.20 -7.25 -5.12
CA ALA A 78 -11.26 -8.63 -5.60
C ALA A 78 -12.17 -8.81 -6.83
N LEU A 79 -13.28 -8.07 -6.90
CA LEU A 79 -14.20 -8.12 -8.03
C LEU A 79 -13.52 -7.67 -9.34
N VAL A 80 -12.77 -6.56 -9.27
CA VAL A 80 -12.05 -6.00 -10.42
C VAL A 80 -10.95 -6.97 -10.88
N SER A 81 -10.24 -7.59 -9.93
CA SER A 81 -9.25 -8.63 -10.25
C SER A 81 -9.89 -9.83 -10.96
N ILE A 82 -11.02 -10.34 -10.48
CA ILE A 82 -11.72 -11.48 -11.10
C ILE A 82 -12.17 -11.12 -12.51
N ILE A 83 -12.84 -9.98 -12.68
CA ILE A 83 -13.32 -9.52 -14.00
C ILE A 83 -12.14 -9.38 -14.96
N GLY A 84 -11.06 -8.72 -14.53
CA GLY A 84 -9.90 -8.54 -15.37
C GLY A 84 -9.20 -9.84 -15.73
N VAL A 85 -9.10 -10.82 -14.82
CA VAL A 85 -8.54 -12.15 -15.11
C VAL A 85 -9.40 -12.93 -16.10
N VAL A 86 -10.72 -12.91 -15.95
CA VAL A 86 -11.64 -13.58 -16.90
C VAL A 86 -11.55 -12.95 -18.28
N LEU A 87 -11.51 -11.61 -18.36
CA LEU A 87 -11.36 -10.89 -19.62
C LEU A 87 -10.00 -11.16 -20.28
N GLY A 88 -8.90 -11.07 -19.52
CA GLY A 88 -7.57 -11.39 -20.04
C GLY A 88 -7.47 -12.85 -20.50
N GLY A 89 -8.07 -13.76 -19.73
CA GLY A 89 -8.21 -15.17 -20.10
C GLY A 89 -8.97 -15.39 -21.40
N SER A 90 -10.03 -14.62 -21.64
CA SER A 90 -10.78 -14.71 -22.89
C SER A 90 -10.01 -14.16 -24.11
N LEU A 91 -9.11 -13.19 -23.91
CA LEU A 91 -8.37 -12.53 -24.98
C LEU A 91 -7.10 -13.29 -25.40
N ALA A 92 -6.35 -13.80 -24.43
CA ALA A 92 -5.04 -14.43 -24.68
C ALA A 92 -4.84 -15.75 -23.93
N GLY A 93 -5.89 -16.33 -23.35
CA GLY A 93 -5.78 -17.58 -22.58
C GLY A 93 -4.97 -17.41 -21.30
N VAL A 94 -4.17 -18.42 -20.97
CA VAL A 94 -3.40 -18.47 -19.70
C VAL A 94 -2.43 -17.29 -19.57
N SER A 95 -1.81 -16.85 -20.67
CA SER A 95 -0.90 -15.69 -20.64
C SER A 95 -1.68 -14.40 -20.31
N GLY A 96 -2.88 -14.24 -20.87
CA GLY A 96 -3.76 -13.11 -20.57
C GLY A 96 -4.22 -13.08 -19.11
N MET A 97 -4.50 -14.24 -18.51
CA MET A 97 -4.83 -14.31 -17.07
C MET A 97 -3.67 -13.81 -16.19
N PHE A 98 -2.43 -14.18 -16.52
CA PHE A 98 -1.24 -13.73 -15.79
C PHE A 98 -1.00 -12.22 -15.98
N LEU A 99 -1.16 -11.73 -17.20
CA LEU A 99 -0.97 -10.32 -17.56
C LEU A 99 -2.07 -9.40 -17.01
N SER A 100 -3.26 -9.91 -16.71
CA SER A 100 -4.34 -9.10 -16.15
C SER A 100 -3.97 -8.44 -14.82
N MET A 101 -3.27 -9.14 -13.93
CA MET A 101 -2.91 -8.58 -12.62
C MET A 101 -2.03 -7.32 -12.74
N PRO A 102 -0.88 -7.34 -13.45
CA PRO A 102 -0.06 -6.15 -13.62
C PRO A 102 -0.77 -5.04 -14.41
N ILE A 103 -1.58 -5.39 -15.42
CA ILE A 103 -2.34 -4.38 -16.19
C ILE A 103 -3.33 -3.64 -15.28
N ILE A 104 -4.13 -4.36 -14.48
CA ILE A 104 -5.09 -3.75 -13.55
C ILE A 104 -4.36 -2.91 -12.50
N ALA A 105 -3.20 -3.37 -12.02
CA ALA A 105 -2.40 -2.62 -11.06
C ALA A 105 -1.90 -1.28 -11.63
N VAL A 106 -1.41 -1.28 -12.88
CA VAL A 106 -1.00 -0.06 -13.59
C VAL A 106 -2.19 0.86 -13.85
N LEU A 107 -3.33 0.32 -14.31
CA LEU A 107 -4.55 1.10 -14.54
C LEU A 107 -5.02 1.79 -13.25
N LYS A 108 -5.07 1.04 -12.14
CA LYS A 108 -5.42 1.61 -10.84
C LYS A 108 -4.45 2.72 -10.44
N LEU A 109 -3.15 2.50 -10.60
CA LEU A 109 -2.14 3.51 -10.27
C LEU A 109 -2.33 4.80 -11.08
N ILE A 110 -2.70 4.70 -12.36
CA ILE A 110 -3.01 5.87 -13.20
C ILE A 110 -4.26 6.58 -12.67
N PHE A 111 -5.35 5.84 -12.41
CA PHE A 111 -6.60 6.42 -11.91
C PHE A 111 -6.44 7.11 -10.55
N ASP A 112 -5.61 6.55 -9.66
CA ASP A 112 -5.32 7.15 -8.34
C ASP A 112 -4.50 8.45 -8.46
N ARG A 113 -3.76 8.65 -9.55
CA ARG A 113 -2.90 9.83 -9.77
C ARG A 113 -3.57 10.93 -10.57
N THR A 114 -4.59 10.63 -11.36
CA THR A 114 -5.31 11.63 -12.16
C THR A 114 -6.57 12.12 -11.45
N GLU A 115 -6.68 13.43 -11.17
CA GLU A 115 -7.83 14.00 -10.46
C GLU A 115 -9.17 13.72 -11.14
N MET A 116 -9.19 13.69 -12.47
CA MET A 116 -10.39 13.38 -13.28
C MET A 116 -10.86 11.92 -13.13
N PHE A 117 -9.95 10.96 -12.88
CA PHE A 117 -10.26 9.53 -12.78
C PHE A 117 -10.26 8.99 -11.36
N LYS A 118 -10.11 9.85 -10.36
CA LYS A 118 -10.09 9.46 -8.94
C LYS A 118 -11.31 8.64 -8.52
N GLN A 119 -12.48 8.90 -9.11
CA GLN A 119 -13.70 8.12 -8.87
C GLN A 119 -13.56 6.65 -9.28
N TRP A 120 -12.91 6.40 -10.42
CA TRP A 120 -12.63 5.06 -10.92
C TRP A 120 -11.54 4.38 -10.08
N GLY A 121 -10.53 5.12 -9.63
CA GLY A 121 -9.50 4.62 -8.71
C GLY A 121 -10.09 4.10 -7.39
N VAL A 122 -11.08 4.83 -6.83
CA VAL A 122 -11.81 4.41 -5.63
C VAL A 122 -12.61 3.12 -5.85
N LEU A 123 -13.30 2.98 -7.00
CA LEU A 123 -14.05 1.75 -7.32
C LEU A 123 -13.13 0.53 -7.52
N PHE A 124 -11.93 0.77 -8.07
CA PHE A 124 -10.91 -0.24 -8.27
C PHE A 124 -10.15 -0.56 -6.99
N GLY A 125 -10.27 0.28 -5.96
CA GLY A 125 -9.68 0.13 -4.66
C GLY A 125 -10.51 -0.73 -3.70
N ASP A 126 -9.84 -1.42 -2.77
CA ASP A 126 -10.48 -1.95 -1.54
C ASP A 126 -10.20 -1.01 -0.35
N GLU A 127 -10.27 0.31 -0.62
CA GLU A 127 -10.10 1.32 0.41
C GLU A 127 -11.36 1.38 1.27
N ARG A 128 -11.37 0.57 2.33
CA ARG A 128 -12.24 0.85 3.48
C ARG A 128 -11.72 2.14 4.14
N PRO A 129 -12.53 3.20 4.27
CA PRO A 129 -12.07 4.44 4.88
C PRO A 129 -11.62 4.14 6.32
N ALA A 130 -10.31 4.24 6.59
CA ALA A 130 -9.73 3.94 7.90
C ALA A 130 -10.20 4.91 9.01
N LYS A 131 -10.84 6.02 8.63
CA LYS A 131 -11.58 6.91 9.52
C LYS A 131 -12.99 7.10 8.98
N SER A 132 -13.98 6.88 9.85
CA SER A 132 -15.36 7.28 9.60
C SER A 132 -15.41 8.77 9.22
N PRO A 133 -16.15 9.15 8.17
CA PRO A 133 -16.27 10.56 7.75
C PRO A 133 -16.87 11.44 8.86
N MET A 134 -17.53 10.82 9.84
CA MET A 134 -18.06 11.50 11.02
C MET A 134 -17.01 11.51 12.14
N ASN A 135 -16.09 12.46 12.08
CA ASN A 135 -15.18 12.72 13.20
C ASN A 135 -15.93 13.50 14.30
N LEU A 136 -16.58 12.80 15.24
CA LEU A 136 -17.29 13.43 16.37
C LEU A 136 -16.39 14.28 17.28
N SER A 137 -15.05 14.12 17.20
CA SER A 137 -14.14 14.93 18.02
C SER A 137 -14.07 16.39 17.58
N SER A 138 -14.23 16.68 16.28
CA SER A 138 -14.28 18.07 15.78
C SER A 138 -15.56 18.78 16.22
N LEU A 139 -16.69 18.06 16.31
CA LEU A 139 -17.96 18.58 16.83
C LEU A 139 -17.87 18.85 18.34
N LYS A 140 -17.26 17.94 19.11
CA LYS A 140 -17.04 18.11 20.56
C LYS A 140 -16.16 19.35 20.84
N ASN A 141 -15.07 19.53 20.08
CA ASN A 141 -14.17 20.67 20.27
C ASN A 141 -14.85 22.01 19.95
N LYS A 142 -15.64 22.06 18.88
CA LYS A 142 -16.42 23.26 18.53
C LYS A 142 -17.44 23.61 19.61
N ALA A 143 -18.17 22.62 20.12
CA ALA A 143 -19.14 22.82 21.20
C ALA A 143 -18.49 23.32 22.49
N THR A 144 -17.34 22.77 22.88
CA THR A 144 -16.61 23.22 24.08
C THR A 144 -16.00 24.62 23.93
N ALA A 145 -15.57 25.00 22.72
CA ALA A 145 -15.03 26.33 22.46
C ALA A 145 -16.12 27.41 22.55
N THR A 146 -17.29 27.16 21.96
CA THR A 146 -18.44 28.08 22.04
C THR A 146 -18.93 28.24 23.47
N GLY A 147 -18.98 27.14 24.26
CA GLY A 147 -19.34 27.20 25.67
C GLY A 147 -18.39 28.05 26.52
N LYS A 148 -17.07 27.89 26.33
CA LYS A 148 -16.06 28.73 27.02
C LYS A 148 -16.19 30.21 26.67
N GLN A 149 -16.46 30.52 25.40
CA GLN A 149 -16.60 31.89 24.92
C GLN A 149 -17.86 32.56 25.52
N ALA A 150 -18.98 31.83 25.57
CA ALA A 150 -20.22 32.31 26.19
C ALA A 150 -20.05 32.57 27.70
N ILE A 151 -19.41 31.67 28.44
CA ILE A 151 -19.14 31.87 29.88
C ILE A 151 -18.25 33.11 30.11
N GLY A 152 -17.24 33.32 29.25
CA GLY A 152 -16.39 34.52 29.33
C GLY A 152 -17.17 35.82 29.14
N LEU A 153 -18.08 35.87 28.15
CA LEU A 153 -18.96 37.02 27.93
C LEU A 153 -19.92 37.28 29.11
N ILE A 154 -20.48 36.22 29.70
CA ILE A 154 -21.38 36.34 30.88
C ILE A 154 -20.62 36.90 32.08
N LEU A 155 -19.39 36.45 32.33
CA LEU A 155 -18.57 36.96 33.44
C LEU A 155 -18.22 38.44 33.26
N ILE A 156 -17.89 38.86 32.02
CA ILE A 156 -17.62 40.27 31.71
C ILE A 156 -18.87 41.13 31.91
N ALA A 157 -20.04 40.66 31.46
CA ALA A 157 -21.31 41.38 31.65
C ALA A 157 -21.64 41.56 33.15
N ASN A 158 -21.54 40.50 33.96
CA ASN A 158 -21.75 40.60 35.41
C ASN A 158 -20.76 41.54 36.08
N ALA A 159 -19.48 41.53 35.68
CA ALA A 159 -18.47 42.43 36.24
C ALA A 159 -18.77 43.91 35.92
N LEU A 160 -19.27 44.18 34.71
CA LEU A 160 -19.71 45.52 34.30
C LEU A 160 -20.92 45.98 35.13
N ASP A 161 -21.93 45.13 35.30
CA ASP A 161 -23.13 45.47 36.11
C ASP A 161 -22.74 45.81 37.56
N VAL A 162 -21.83 45.04 38.16
CA VAL A 162 -21.30 45.32 39.51
C VAL A 162 -20.56 46.67 39.55
N TYR A 163 -19.74 46.96 38.54
CA TYR A 163 -19.01 48.23 38.46
C TYR A 163 -19.96 49.43 38.31
N PHE A 164 -20.97 49.34 37.44
CA PHE A 164 -21.95 50.41 37.25
C PHE A 164 -22.78 50.66 38.51
N ASN A 165 -23.18 49.61 39.23
CA ASN A 165 -23.87 49.75 40.51
C ASN A 165 -22.98 50.44 41.56
N SER A 166 -21.72 50.02 41.68
CA SER A 166 -20.77 50.66 42.61
C SER A 166 -20.49 52.13 42.28
N LEU A 167 -20.44 52.49 40.99
CA LEU A 167 -20.26 53.87 40.56
C LEU A 167 -21.50 54.72 40.87
N SER A 168 -22.70 54.17 40.64
CA SER A 168 -23.98 54.80 40.99
C SER A 168 -24.04 55.11 42.49
N ASP A 169 -23.68 54.15 43.34
CA ASP A 169 -23.69 54.32 44.80
C ASP A 169 -22.69 55.38 45.27
N ALA A 170 -21.49 55.42 44.67
CA ALA A 170 -20.45 56.41 45.00
C ALA A 170 -20.85 57.85 44.59
N LEU A 171 -21.50 57.99 43.43
CA LEU A 171 -22.03 59.28 42.97
C LEU A 171 -23.17 59.75 43.88
N ALA A 172 -24.05 58.85 44.32
CA ALA A 172 -25.13 59.18 45.25
C ALA A 172 -24.60 59.69 46.61
N GLN A 173 -23.50 59.13 47.11
CA GLN A 173 -22.86 59.57 48.37
C GLN A 173 -22.10 60.90 48.27
N THR A 174 -21.67 61.31 47.06
CA THR A 174 -20.93 62.57 46.88
C THR A 174 -21.85 63.78 46.74
N ILE A 175 -23.12 63.56 46.38
CA ILE A 175 -24.14 64.61 46.16
C ILE A 175 -24.96 64.91 47.43
N LEU A 176 -24.87 64.07 48.47
CA LEU A 176 -25.48 64.24 49.80
C LEU A 176 -24.49 64.84 50.79
#